data_AF-A0A565BE39-F1
#
_entry.id   AF-A0A565BE39-F1
#
_cell.length_a   1.000
_cell.length_b   1.000
_cell.length_c   1.000
_cell.angle_alpha   90.00
_cell.angle_beta   90.00
_cell.angle_gamma   90.00
#
_symmetry.space_group_name_H-M   'P 1'
#
loop_
_entity.id
_entity.type
_entity.pdbx_description
1 polymer ?
#
loop_
_entity_poly.entity_id
_entity_poly.type
_entity_poly.pdbx_seq_one_letter_code
_entity_poly.pdbx_strand_id
1 'polypeptide(L)'
;MDPNSPSLTEIDLREAMKKQNDNALFLTGKVIDTTKAKSSNFVFSPASINSAIIMFSAGPEGDIDAGGILSYMRSSSVEELKAVFSEISSVVFANNSSSDGPKISNTHLSSFSW
;
A
#
# COMPACT_ATOMS: atom_id res chain seq x y z
N MET A 1 21.94 -13.31 -2.92
CA MET A 1 20.61 -13.85 -3.26
C MET A 1 20.35 -14.98 -2.28
N ASP A 2 19.38 -14.81 -1.38
CA ASP A 2 18.97 -15.85 -0.44
C ASP A 2 18.20 -16.92 -1.24
N PRO A 3 18.61 -18.21 -1.20
CA PRO A 3 17.91 -19.28 -1.90
C PRO A 3 16.49 -19.57 -1.35
N ASN A 4 16.10 -18.96 -0.22
CA ASN A 4 14.76 -19.09 0.37
C ASN A 4 13.86 -17.87 0.14
N SER A 5 14.30 -16.86 -0.63
CA SER A 5 13.41 -15.77 -1.01
C SER A 5 12.34 -16.28 -2.00
N PRO A 6 11.03 -16.08 -1.73
CA PRO A 6 9.98 -16.52 -2.64
C PRO A 6 10.15 -15.84 -3.99
N SER A 7 10.09 -16.63 -5.06
CA SER A 7 10.05 -16.09 -6.42
C SER A 7 8.77 -15.27 -6.63
N LEU A 8 8.80 -14.23 -7.48
CA LEU A 8 7.60 -13.45 -7.86
C LEU A 8 6.46 -14.34 -8.43
N THR A 9 6.77 -15.58 -8.84
CA THR A 9 5.82 -16.59 -9.28
C THR A 9 5.11 -17.36 -8.16
N GLU A 10 5.51 -17.22 -6.89
CA GLU A 10 4.82 -17.80 -5.71
C GLU A 10 3.86 -16.83 -5.00
N ILE A 11 4.03 -15.52 -5.19
CA ILE A 11 3.14 -14.52 -4.57
C ILE A 11 1.85 -14.45 -5.38
N ASP A 12 0.73 -14.92 -4.82
CA ASP A 12 -0.60 -14.63 -5.38
C ASP A 12 -0.94 -13.15 -5.13
N LEU A 13 -0.50 -12.32 -6.08
CA LEU A 13 -0.66 -10.87 -6.03
C LEU A 13 -2.14 -10.46 -5.91
N ARG A 14 -3.05 -11.22 -6.55
CA ARG A 14 -4.48 -10.96 -6.49
C ARG A 14 -5.03 -11.20 -5.09
N GLU A 15 -4.60 -12.27 -4.44
CA GLU A 15 -4.96 -12.56 -3.06
C GLU A 15 -4.38 -11.50 -2.10
N ALA A 16 -3.12 -11.12 -2.27
CA ALA A 16 -2.45 -10.10 -1.47
C ALA A 16 -3.16 -8.74 -1.57
N MET A 17 -3.51 -8.31 -2.79
CA MET A 17 -4.29 -7.08 -3.01
C MET A 17 -5.68 -7.15 -2.39
N LYS A 18 -6.33 -8.32 -2.42
CA LYS A 18 -7.63 -8.51 -1.76
C LYS A 18 -7.52 -8.31 -0.25
N LYS A 19 -6.52 -8.93 0.40
CA LYS A 19 -6.27 -8.76 1.84
C LYS A 19 -6.04 -7.29 2.22
N GLN A 20 -5.30 -6.56 1.40
CA GLN A 20 -5.08 -5.12 1.61
C GLN A 20 -6.35 -4.28 1.44
N ASN A 21 -7.23 -4.61 0.51
CA ASN A 21 -8.54 -3.96 0.36
C ASN A 21 -9.47 -4.24 1.55
N ASP A 22 -9.45 -5.46 2.10
CA ASP A 22 -10.22 -5.81 3.29
C ASP A 22 -9.78 -4.95 4.50
N ASN A 23 -8.47 -4.70 4.64
CA ASN A 23 -7.94 -3.79 5.66
C ASN A 23 -8.34 -2.34 5.42
N ALA A 24 -8.38 -1.89 4.17
CA ALA A 24 -8.86 -0.54 3.83
C ALA A 24 -10.31 -0.33 4.25
N LEU A 25 -11.17 -1.34 4.06
CA LEU A 25 -12.56 -1.29 4.51
C LEU A 25 -12.65 -1.27 6.04
N PHE A 26 -11.86 -2.09 6.72
CA PHE A 26 -11.77 -2.07 8.19
C PHE A 26 -11.32 -0.69 8.72
N LEU A 27 -10.29 -0.10 8.12
CA LEU A 27 -9.83 1.25 8.46
C LEU A 27 -10.93 2.28 8.22
N THR A 28 -11.65 2.18 7.10
CA THR A 28 -12.78 3.07 6.78
C THR A 28 -13.83 3.03 7.89
N GLY A 29 -14.24 1.84 8.33
CA GLY A 29 -15.19 1.68 9.43
C GLY A 29 -14.69 2.34 10.72
N LYS A 30 -13.41 2.11 11.07
CA LYS A 30 -12.81 2.70 12.26
C LYS A 30 -12.70 4.22 12.19
N VAL A 31 -12.39 4.79 11.02
CA VAL A 31 -12.36 6.25 10.83
C VAL A 31 -13.77 6.84 10.94
N ILE A 32 -14.76 6.20 10.33
CA ILE A 32 -16.16 6.61 10.46
C ILE A 32 -16.60 6.58 11.93
N ASP A 33 -16.20 5.56 12.68
CA ASP A 33 -16.60 5.41 14.07
C ASP A 33 -15.91 6.37 15.04
N THR A 34 -14.65 6.70 14.78
CA THR A 34 -13.83 7.53 15.69
C THR A 34 -13.81 9.01 15.33
N THR A 35 -14.30 9.39 14.14
CA THR A 35 -14.32 10.79 13.68
C THR A 35 -15.74 11.31 13.46
N LYS A 36 -15.88 12.61 13.13
CA LYS A 36 -17.17 13.19 12.74
C LYS A 36 -17.62 12.81 11.33
N ALA A 37 -16.94 11.88 10.66
CA ALA A 37 -17.30 11.40 9.32
C ALA A 37 -18.70 10.77 9.25
N LYS A 38 -19.34 10.42 10.38
CA LYS A 38 -20.75 9.95 10.40
C LYS A 38 -21.73 10.94 9.77
N SER A 39 -21.42 12.22 9.77
CA SER A 39 -22.29 13.28 9.24
C SER A 39 -21.64 14.15 8.17
N SER A 40 -20.52 13.71 7.59
CA SER A 40 -19.80 14.47 6.57
C SER A 40 -19.23 13.55 5.51
N ASN A 41 -19.11 14.03 4.28
CA ASN A 41 -18.41 13.31 3.23
C ASN A 41 -16.95 13.05 3.67
N PHE A 42 -16.50 11.82 3.47
CA PHE A 42 -15.14 11.39 3.79
C PHE A 42 -14.55 10.68 2.56
N VAL A 43 -13.36 11.09 2.16
CA VAL A 43 -12.62 10.52 1.04
C VAL A 43 -11.17 10.35 1.44
N PHE A 44 -10.60 9.19 1.13
CA PHE A 44 -9.18 8.93 1.24
C PHE A 44 -8.77 7.92 0.18
N SER A 45 -7.46 7.80 -0.06
CA SER A 45 -6.89 6.80 -0.97
C SER A 45 -6.25 5.67 -0.16
N PRO A 46 -6.87 4.47 -0.10
CA PRO A 46 -6.25 3.31 0.53
C PRO A 46 -4.86 2.99 -0.02
N ALA A 47 -4.71 3.06 -1.35
CA ALA A 47 -3.44 2.86 -2.02
C ALA A 47 -2.37 3.83 -1.50
N SER A 48 -2.71 5.12 -1.34
CA SER A 48 -1.77 6.12 -0.83
C SER A 48 -1.34 5.87 0.63
N ILE A 49 -2.26 5.42 1.49
CA ILE A 49 -1.94 5.08 2.89
C ILE A 49 -1.05 3.84 2.94
N ASN A 50 -1.41 2.80 2.17
CA ASN A 50 -0.61 1.58 2.11
C ASN A 50 0.80 1.86 1.59
N SER A 51 0.94 2.68 0.55
CA SER A 51 2.23 3.15 0.05
C SER A 51 3.07 3.83 1.13
N ALA A 52 2.48 4.71 1.96
CA ALA A 52 3.20 5.38 3.03
C ALA A 52 3.67 4.40 4.11
N ILE A 53 2.84 3.43 4.51
CA ILE A 53 3.20 2.41 5.50
C ILE A 53 4.30 1.48 4.97
N ILE A 54 4.23 1.07 3.70
CA ILE A 54 5.26 0.23 3.08
C ILE A 54 6.59 1.00 2.98
N MET A 55 6.54 2.27 2.58
CA MET A 55 7.73 3.13 2.55
C MET A 55 8.32 3.32 3.95
N PHE A 56 7.47 3.52 4.95
CA PHE A 56 7.88 3.59 6.35
C PHE A 56 8.59 2.29 6.76
N SER A 57 8.02 1.11 6.41
CA SER A 57 8.61 -0.20 6.71
C SER A 57 9.94 -0.50 6.02
N ALA A 58 10.28 0.23 4.94
CA ALA A 58 11.51 0.06 4.18
C ALA A 58 12.64 1.02 4.60
N GLY A 59 12.42 1.86 5.61
CA GLY A 59 13.42 2.77 6.17
C GLY A 59 14.56 2.06 6.94
N PRO A 60 15.62 2.79 7.34
CA PRO A 60 16.78 2.22 8.03
C PRO A 60 16.35 1.46 9.31
N GLU A 61 16.95 0.29 9.53
CA GLU A 61 16.64 -0.60 10.66
C GLU A 61 16.76 0.13 12.01
N GLY A 62 15.61 0.38 12.64
CA GLY A 62 15.50 0.95 13.98
C GLY A 62 14.03 1.21 14.36
N ASP A 63 13.60 0.66 15.50
CA ASP A 63 12.30 0.85 16.18
C ASP A 63 10.99 0.54 15.41
N ILE A 64 11.05 0.16 14.14
CA ILE A 64 9.86 -0.23 13.39
C ILE A 64 9.43 -1.66 13.73
N ASP A 65 8.19 -1.80 14.19
CA ASP A 65 7.55 -3.10 14.39
C ASP A 65 7.18 -3.69 13.01
N ALA A 66 8.17 -4.24 12.32
CA ALA A 66 7.98 -4.91 11.04
C ALA A 66 6.92 -6.01 11.14
N GLY A 67 6.84 -6.72 12.29
CA GLY A 67 5.81 -7.71 12.56
C GLY A 67 4.41 -7.11 12.63
N GLY A 68 4.25 -5.98 13.32
CA GLY A 68 3.02 -5.20 13.40
C GLY A 68 2.56 -4.68 12.05
N ILE A 69 3.49 -4.22 11.20
CA ILE A 69 3.17 -3.76 9.84
C ILE A 69 2.72 -4.92 8.95
N LEU A 70 3.44 -6.06 8.99
CA LEU A 70 3.05 -7.27 8.25
C LEU A 70 1.69 -7.78 8.70
N SER A 71 1.44 -7.82 10.01
CA SER A 71 0.16 -8.20 10.59
C SER A 71 -0.96 -7.26 10.17
N TYR A 72 -0.75 -5.93 10.28
CA TYR A 72 -1.73 -4.94 9.85
C TYR A 72 -2.03 -5.07 8.36
N MET A 73 -1.03 -5.25 7.52
CA MET A 73 -1.19 -5.41 6.08
C MET A 73 -1.64 -6.81 5.66
N ARG A 74 -1.75 -7.75 6.60
CA ARG A 74 -2.06 -9.17 6.37
C ARG A 74 -1.13 -9.82 5.35
N SER A 75 0.13 -9.41 5.38
CA SER A 75 1.19 -9.88 4.49
C SER A 75 2.08 -10.88 5.21
N SER A 76 2.57 -11.87 4.47
CA SER A 76 3.50 -12.86 5.01
C SER A 76 4.94 -12.35 5.05
N SER A 77 5.28 -11.40 4.18
CA SER A 77 6.65 -10.85 4.06
C SER A 77 6.66 -9.41 3.57
N VAL A 78 7.83 -8.75 3.71
CA VAL A 78 8.06 -7.40 3.17
C VAL A 78 8.16 -7.45 1.64
N GLU A 79 8.61 -8.57 1.08
CA GLU A 79 8.69 -8.82 -0.36
C GLU A 79 7.29 -8.84 -1.00
N GLU A 80 6.32 -9.48 -0.35
CA GLU A 80 4.90 -9.46 -0.78
C GLU A 80 4.33 -8.04 -0.77
N LEU A 81 4.65 -7.23 0.25
CA LEU A 81 4.27 -5.82 0.32
C LEU A 81 4.89 -5.00 -0.81
N LYS A 82 6.19 -5.19 -1.08
CA LYS A 82 6.90 -4.51 -2.17
C LYS A 82 6.33 -4.89 -3.54
N ALA A 83 5.95 -6.15 -3.74
CA ALA A 83 5.32 -6.61 -4.98
C ALA A 83 3.96 -5.91 -5.21
N VAL A 84 3.10 -5.87 -4.18
CA VAL A 84 1.81 -5.14 -4.27
C VAL A 84 2.03 -3.65 -4.50
N PHE A 85 2.99 -3.04 -3.82
CA PHE A 85 3.33 -1.63 -4.03
C PHE A 85 3.82 -1.37 -5.46
N SER A 86 4.65 -2.25 -6.02
CA SER A 86 5.15 -2.13 -7.39
C SER A 86 4.00 -2.12 -8.40
N GLU A 87 3.01 -3.00 -8.24
CA GLU A 87 1.80 -3.04 -9.07
C GLU A 87 0.98 -1.74 -8.94
N ILE A 88 0.72 -1.29 -7.70
CA ILE A 88 -0.01 -0.04 -7.44
C ILE A 88 0.72 1.17 -8.05
N SER A 89 2.04 1.24 -7.89
CA SER A 89 2.84 2.36 -8.39
C SER A 89 2.89 2.40 -9.93
N SER A 90 2.97 1.24 -10.58
CA SER A 90 3.13 1.14 -12.03
C SER A 90 1.82 1.20 -12.80
N VAL A 91 0.70 0.76 -12.20
CA VAL A 91 -0.61 0.70 -12.87
C VAL A 91 -1.57 1.77 -12.35
N VAL A 92 -1.72 1.90 -11.02
CA VAL A 92 -2.76 2.76 -10.41
C VAL A 92 -2.33 4.22 -10.36
N PHE A 93 -1.04 4.46 -10.16
CA PHE A 93 -0.45 5.80 -10.04
C PHE A 93 0.21 6.31 -11.31
N ALA A 94 0.24 5.52 -12.38
CA ALA A 94 0.75 5.97 -13.67
C ALA A 94 -0.04 7.19 -14.16
N ASN A 95 0.66 8.29 -14.40
CA ASN A 95 0.06 9.45 -15.03
C ASN A 95 -0.28 9.09 -16.48
N ASN A 96 -1.57 9.01 -16.76
CA ASN A 96 -2.13 8.62 -18.03
C ASN A 96 -2.69 9.84 -18.80
N SER A 97 -2.20 11.05 -18.51
CA SER A 97 -2.70 12.30 -19.11
C SER A 97 -2.60 12.38 -20.64
N SER A 98 -1.86 11.47 -21.27
CA SER A 98 -1.74 11.32 -22.73
C SER A 98 -2.70 10.27 -23.33
N SER A 99 -3.43 9.55 -22.48
CA SER A 99 -4.52 8.65 -22.87
C SER A 99 -5.87 9.31 -22.57
N ASP A 100 -6.95 8.93 -23.26
CA ASP A 100 -8.32 9.40 -22.97
C ASP A 100 -8.88 8.89 -21.60
N GLY A 101 -8.00 8.49 -20.68
CA GLY A 101 -8.33 7.97 -19.35
C GLY A 101 -8.41 9.04 -18.26
N PRO A 102 -8.84 8.66 -17.04
CA PRO A 102 -8.95 9.58 -15.91
C PRO A 102 -7.58 10.13 -15.53
N LYS A 103 -7.39 11.45 -15.55
CA LYS A 103 -6.13 12.09 -15.14
C LYS A 103 -5.84 11.82 -13.66
N ILE A 104 -4.81 11.02 -13.39
CA ILE A 104 -4.29 10.77 -12.04
C ILE A 104 -3.06 11.63 -11.80
N SER A 105 -3.04 12.35 -10.68
CA SER A 105 -1.86 13.09 -10.21
C SER A 105 -1.54 12.71 -8.77
N ASN A 106 -0.27 12.42 -8.50
CA ASN A 106 0.29 12.13 -7.18
C ASN A 106 1.32 13.21 -6.83
N THR A 107 1.52 13.47 -5.54
CA THR A 107 2.58 14.37 -5.08
C THR A 107 3.93 13.70 -5.27
N HIS A 108 4.83 14.35 -6.01
CA HIS A 108 6.15 13.85 -6.40
C HIS A 108 7.04 13.60 -5.16
N LEU A 109 7.37 12.34 -4.87
CA LEU A 109 8.23 11.92 -3.74
C LEU A 109 9.72 11.90 -4.14
N SER A 110 10.24 12.96 -4.78
CA SER A 110 11.63 13.00 -5.30
C SER A 110 12.76 13.06 -4.27
N SER A 111 12.49 12.92 -2.97
CA SER A 111 13.53 13.06 -1.95
C SER A 111 14.18 11.76 -1.48
N PHE A 112 13.80 10.60 -2.02
CA PHE A 112 14.36 9.33 -1.57
C PHE A 112 14.90 8.52 -2.77
N SER A 113 16.19 8.73 -3.05
CA SER A 113 17.00 7.83 -3.86
C SER A 113 17.25 6.56 -3.04
N TRP A 114 16.96 5.41 -3.64
CA TRP A 114 17.48 4.11 -3.20
C TRP A 114 18.87 3.89 -3.79
#